data_AF-A0A661AAC1-F1
#
_entry.id   AF-A0A661AAC1-F1
#
_cell.length_a   1.000
_cell.length_b   1.000
_cell.length_c   1.000
_cell.angle_alpha   90.00
_cell.angle_beta   90.00
_cell.angle_gamma   90.00
#
_symmetry.space_group_name_H-M   'P 1'
#
loop_
_entity.id
_entity.type
_entity.pdbx_description
1 polymer ?
#
loop_
_entity_poly.entity_id
_entity_poly.type
_entity_poly.pdbx_seq_one_letter_code
_entity_poly.pdbx_strand_id
1 'polypeptide(L)' 'MLIEELVKRSIQAKERAYAPYSGFRVGACVLTHTGKVFCGANIENA' A
#
# COMPACT_ATOMS: atom_id res chain seq x y z
N MET A 1 -5.64 -15.02 -6.85
CA MET A 1 -5.48 -13.61 -7.25
C MET A 1 -4.18 -13.50 -8.00
N LEU A 2 -4.15 -12.76 -9.10
CA LEU A 2 -2.95 -12.57 -9.92
C LEU A 2 -2.03 -11.51 -9.29
N ILE A 3 -0.73 -11.60 -9.53
CA ILE A 3 0.26 -10.66 -8.98
C ILE A 3 -0.03 -9.23 -9.45
N GLU A 4 -0.46 -9.09 -10.70
CA GLU A 4 -0.83 -7.82 -11.33
C GLU A 4 -1.94 -7.09 -10.57
N GLU A 5 -2.93 -7.83 -10.04
CA GLU A 5 -3.99 -7.25 -9.24
C GLU A 5 -3.47 -6.77 -7.87
N LEU A 6 -2.56 -7.52 -7.24
CA LEU A 6 -1.89 -7.06 -6.01
C LEU A 6 -1.05 -5.79 -6.22
N VAL A 7 -0.34 -5.72 -7.35
CA VAL A 7 0.44 -4.54 -7.74
C VAL A 7 -0.48 -3.35 -7.94
N LYS A 8 -1.58 -3.51 -8.68
CA LYS A 8 -2.58 -2.46 -8.91
C LYS A 8 -3.16 -1.92 -7.59
N ARG A 9 -3.52 -2.81 -6.67
CA ARG A 9 -4.03 -2.41 -5.36
C ARG A 9 -2.97 -1.72 -4.50
N SER A 10 -1.71 -2.13 -4.58
CA SER A 10 -0.59 -1.47 -3.88
C SER A 10 -0.35 -0.06 -4.40
N ILE A 11 -0.44 0.14 -5.72
CA ILE A 11 -0.36 1.46 -6.35
C ILE A 11 -1.51 2.36 -5.87
N GLN A 12 -2.73 1.84 -5.78
CA GLN A 12 -3.87 2.59 -5.25
C GLN A 12 -3.70 2.94 -3.75
N ALA A 13 -3.15 2.02 -2.96
CA ALA A 13 -2.93 2.24 -1.53
C ALA A 13 -2.00 3.43 -1.25
N LYS A 14 -0.99 3.64 -2.13
CA LYS A 14 -0.04 4.75 -2.09
C LYS A 14 -0.71 6.12 -1.96
N GLU A 15 -1.92 6.30 -2.51
CA GLU A 15 -2.66 7.57 -2.42
C GLU A 15 -3.05 7.97 -1.00
N ARG A 16 -3.02 7.02 -0.06
CA ARG A 16 -3.31 7.23 1.36
C ARG A 16 -2.06 7.54 2.19
N ALA A 17 -0.87 7.61 1.56
CA ALA A 17 0.37 7.90 2.27
C ALA A 17 0.32 9.29 2.92
N TYR A 18 0.70 9.35 4.19
CA TYR A 18 0.99 10.58 4.93
C TYR A 18 2.51 10.71 5.01
N ALA A 19 3.08 11.51 4.11
CA ALA A 19 4.53 11.67 3.99
C ALA A 19 4.93 13.15 3.80
N PRO A 20 4.60 14.04 4.76
CA PRO A 20 4.87 15.47 4.63
C PRO A 20 6.36 15.82 4.75
N TYR A 21 7.19 14.96 5.32
CA TYR A 21 8.60 15.26 5.56
C TYR A 21 9.48 14.83 4.37
N SER A 22 9.29 13.60 3.87
CA SER A 22 10.07 13.11 2.73
C SER A 22 9.48 13.46 1.37
N GLY A 23 8.15 13.66 1.29
CA GLY A 23 7.43 13.72 0.02
C GLY A 23 7.39 12.39 -0.74
N PHE A 24 7.91 11.30 -0.16
CA PHE A 24 8.02 10.00 -0.84
C PHE A 24 6.88 9.06 -0.42
N ARG A 25 5.96 8.82 -1.35
CA ARG A 25 4.74 8.03 -1.11
C ARG A 25 4.95 6.56 -1.48
N VAL A 26 4.68 5.66 -0.54
CA VAL A 26 4.79 4.20 -0.68
C VAL A 26 3.46 3.55 -0.37
N GLY A 27 3.06 2.57 -1.19
CA GLY A 27 1.88 1.73 -0.97
C GLY A 27 2.24 0.26 -1.07
N ALA A 28 1.58 -0.57 -0.27
CA ALA A 28 1.79 -2.01 -0.23
C ALA A 28 0.47 -2.75 0.03
N CYS A 29 0.36 -3.97 -0.50
CA CYS A 29 -0.72 -4.88 -0.17
C CYS A 29 -0.18 -6.28 0.13
N VAL A 30 -0.82 -6.95 1.10
CA VAL A 30 -0.51 -8.32 1.53
C VAL A 30 -1.73 -9.20 1.30
N LEU A 31 -1.54 -10.31 0.59
CA LEU A 31 -2.51 -11.40 0.46
C LEU A 31 -2.28 -12.44 1.55
N THR A 32 -3.34 -12.76 2.30
CA THR A 32 -3.32 -13.82 3.32
C THR A 32 -3.69 -15.18 2.72
N HIS A 33 -3.40 -16.25 3.46
CA HIS A 33 -3.78 -17.60 3.07
C HIS A 33 -5.30 -17.83 2.94
N THR A 34 -6.13 -17.01 3.61
CA THR A 34 -7.60 -17.05 3.50
C THR A 34 -8.13 -16.27 2.29
N GLY A 35 -7.26 -15.71 1.46
CA GLY A 35 -7.65 -14.90 0.30
C GLY A 35 -7.95 -13.44 0.63
N LYS A 36 -7.95 -13.05 1.91
CA LYS A 36 -8.15 -11.65 2.33
C LYS A 36 -6.92 -10.82 2.00
N VAL A 37 -7.14 -9.59 1.53
CA VAL A 37 -6.07 -8.65 1.18
C VAL A 37 -6.15 -7.43 2.09
N PHE A 38 -5.01 -7.07 2.65
CA PHE A 38 -4.83 -5.85 3.42
C PHE A 38 -3.89 -4.92 2.65
N CYS A 39 -4.22 -3.63 2.62
CA CYS A 39 -3.40 -2.63 1.94
C CYS A 39 -3.09 -1.49 2.91
N GLY A 40 -1.89 -0.93 2.78
CA GLY A 40 -1.40 0.14 3.61
C GLY A 40 -0.47 1.07 2.84
N ALA A 41 -0.13 2.17 3.49
CA ALA A 41 0.81 3.16 2.98
C ALA A 41 1.72 3.64 4.11
N ASN A 42 2.85 4.27 3.78
CA ASN A 42 3.71 4.86 4.80
C ASN A 42 3.03 6.04 5.49
N ILE A 43 3.26 6.15 6.80
CA ILE A 43 2.80 7.24 7.65
C ILE A 43 4.01 7.74 8.43
N GLU A 44 4.35 9.01 8.25
CA GLU A 44 5.49 9.63 8.93
C GLU A 44 5.06 10.41 10.19
N ASN A 45 6.03 10.74 11.03
CA ASN A 45 5.84 11.57 12.23
C ASN A 45 7.11 12.42 12.49
N ALA A 46 6.94 13.59 13.13
CA ALA A 46 8.03 14.50 13.53
C ALA A 46 8.61 14.18 14.91
#